data_AF-A0A498CPJ6-F1
#
_entry.id   AF-A0A498CPJ6-F1
#
_cell.length_a   1.000
_cell.length_b   1.000
_cell.length_c   1.000
_cell.angle_alpha   90.00
_cell.angle_beta   90.00
_cell.angle_gamma   90.00
#
_symmetry.space_group_name_H-M   'P 1'
#
loop_
_entity.id
_entity.type
_entity.pdbx_description
1 polymer ?
#
loop_
_entity_poly.entity_id
_entity_poly.type
_entity_poly.pdbx_seq_one_letter_code
_entity_poly.pdbx_strand_id
1 'polypeptide(L)'
;MKLTYGNYFLRRGSFVGLDSEFGGTPCFPHGVQGIFISNGAKLGRDVVIFQQVTIGSNTLPDSKCPGAPTIGDNVYIGAGAKIVGGITVGDNCRIGANAVVYEDMPANSVAVCAPTRILRKEALDNTYTTTLDGVDYYFRDGKLHVDR
;
A
#
# COMPACT_ATOMS: atom_id res chain seq x y z
N MET A 1 21.04 8.77 12.15
CA MET A 1 20.47 7.42 11.93
C MET A 1 19.18 7.44 11.10
N LYS A 2 18.16 8.27 11.44
CA LYS A 2 16.89 8.37 10.68
C LYS A 2 17.05 8.77 9.20
N LEU A 3 17.91 9.75 8.90
CA LEU A 3 18.19 10.19 7.51
C LEU A 3 18.85 9.11 6.63
N THR A 4 19.76 8.31 7.21
CA THR A 4 20.41 7.19 6.50
C THR A 4 19.41 6.09 6.17
N TYR A 5 18.49 5.81 7.09
CA TYR A 5 17.41 4.84 6.90
C TYR A 5 16.41 5.30 5.82
N GLY A 6 16.00 6.58 5.86
CA GLY A 6 15.15 7.17 4.81
C GLY A 6 15.79 7.10 3.43
N ASN A 7 17.07 7.46 3.30
CA ASN A 7 17.81 7.36 2.03
C ASN A 7 17.96 5.92 1.53
N TYR A 8 18.15 4.96 2.43
CA TYR A 8 18.20 3.53 2.06
C TYR A 8 16.88 3.05 1.47
N PHE A 9 15.75 3.39 2.11
CA PHE A 9 14.42 3.04 1.60
C PHE A 9 14.14 3.70 0.26
N LEU A 10 14.43 5.00 0.12
CA LEU A 10 14.21 5.76 -1.13
C LEU A 10 14.96 5.15 -2.31
N ARG A 11 16.24 4.79 -2.13
CA ARG A 11 17.05 4.13 -3.17
C ARG A 11 16.52 2.75 -3.57
N ARG A 12 15.65 2.15 -2.76
CA ARG A 12 15.02 0.85 -2.98
C ARG A 12 13.55 0.98 -3.37
N GLY A 13 13.10 2.15 -3.81
CA GLY A 13 11.71 2.38 -4.23
C GLY A 13 10.71 2.25 -3.07
N SER A 14 11.12 2.70 -1.88
CA SER A 14 10.39 2.55 -0.62
C SER A 14 10.48 3.84 0.18
N PHE A 15 9.66 4.02 1.21
CA PHE A 15 9.67 5.23 2.03
C PHE A 15 9.33 4.94 3.49
N VAL A 16 10.01 5.63 4.39
CA VAL A 16 9.69 5.66 5.83
C VAL A 16 9.76 7.11 6.28
N GLY A 17 8.64 7.62 6.81
CA GLY A 17 8.54 8.99 7.31
C GLY A 17 9.48 9.25 8.49
N LEU A 18 10.05 10.45 8.56
CA LEU A 18 11.06 10.80 9.58
C LEU A 18 10.49 10.81 10.99
N ASP A 19 9.21 11.17 11.13
CA ASP A 19 8.48 11.25 12.40
C ASP A 19 7.70 9.96 12.71
N SER A 20 7.94 8.88 11.95
CA SER A 20 7.40 7.58 12.34
C SER A 20 8.04 7.07 13.63
N GLU A 21 7.25 6.36 14.42
CA GLU A 21 7.63 5.76 15.70
C GLU A 21 7.57 4.23 15.56
N PHE A 22 8.62 3.55 16.04
CA PHE A 22 8.71 2.08 16.00
C PHE A 22 9.02 1.56 17.40
N GLY A 23 8.16 0.68 17.93
CA GLY A 23 8.35 -0.02 19.20
C GLY A 23 9.42 -1.11 19.12
N GLY A 24 9.74 -1.58 17.91
CA GLY A 24 10.82 -2.52 17.62
C GLY A 24 11.20 -2.49 16.14
N THR A 25 12.24 -3.23 15.75
CA THR A 25 12.62 -3.33 14.32
C THR A 25 11.61 -4.24 13.60
N PRO A 26 10.86 -3.76 12.59
CA PRO A 26 9.94 -4.61 11.85
C PRO A 26 10.70 -5.70 11.08
N CYS A 27 10.04 -6.84 10.89
CA CYS A 27 10.51 -7.88 9.99
C CYS A 27 10.07 -7.57 8.55
N PHE A 28 11.00 -7.66 7.60
CA PHE A 28 10.74 -7.48 6.16
C PHE A 28 11.09 -8.76 5.38
N PRO A 29 10.23 -9.80 5.36
CA PRO A 29 10.58 -11.11 4.83
C PRO A 29 11.05 -11.13 3.37
N HIS A 30 10.55 -10.20 2.54
CA HIS A 30 10.91 -10.09 1.12
C HIS A 30 11.69 -8.81 0.80
N GLY A 31 12.29 -8.20 1.81
CA GLY A 31 12.94 -6.91 1.69
C GLY A 31 11.96 -5.74 1.66
N VAL A 32 12.48 -4.56 1.39
CA VAL A 32 11.75 -3.30 1.62
C VAL A 32 11.02 -2.77 0.39
N GLN A 33 11.26 -3.33 -0.81
CA GLN A 33 10.79 -2.76 -2.08
C GLN A 33 9.28 -2.48 -2.07
N GLY A 34 8.93 -1.23 -2.38
CA GLY A 34 7.54 -0.78 -2.46
C GLY A 34 6.85 -0.62 -1.11
N ILE A 35 7.56 -0.71 0.03
CA ILE A 35 6.98 -0.41 1.34
C ILE A 35 6.97 1.10 1.54
N PHE A 36 5.80 1.66 1.85
CA PHE A 36 5.61 3.09 2.15
C PHE A 36 4.98 3.24 3.54
N ILE A 37 5.72 3.85 4.47
CA ILE A 37 5.26 4.18 5.82
C ILE A 37 5.22 5.69 5.96
N SER A 38 4.02 6.25 6.15
CA SER A 38 3.79 7.69 6.18
C SER A 38 4.45 8.38 7.38
N ASN A 39 4.59 9.70 7.28
CA ASN A 39 5.07 10.50 8.40
C ASN A 39 4.07 10.45 9.56
N GLY A 40 4.58 10.29 10.79
CA GLY A 40 3.76 10.19 12.00
C GLY A 40 3.10 8.83 12.24
N ALA A 41 3.30 7.84 11.35
CA ALA A 41 2.79 6.49 11.59
C ALA A 41 3.48 5.86 12.80
N LYS A 42 2.72 5.11 13.59
CA LYS A 42 3.22 4.42 14.79
C LYS A 42 3.10 2.93 14.60
N LEU A 43 4.17 2.20 14.86
CA LEU A 43 4.20 0.75 14.77
C LEU A 43 4.73 0.16 16.07
N GLY A 44 4.04 -0.85 16.59
CA GLY A 44 4.46 -1.61 17.78
C GLY A 44 5.68 -2.48 17.55
N ARG A 45 5.85 -3.49 18.42
CA ARG A 45 6.87 -4.53 18.34
C ARG A 45 6.42 -5.68 17.45
N ASP A 46 7.39 -6.43 16.95
CA ASP A 46 7.16 -7.70 16.24
C ASP A 46 6.22 -7.59 15.02
N VAL A 47 6.17 -6.41 14.39
CA VAL A 47 5.39 -6.18 13.18
C VAL A 47 6.10 -6.83 11.98
N VAL A 48 5.36 -7.63 11.22
CA VAL A 48 5.83 -8.25 9.98
C VAL A 48 5.22 -7.50 8.80
N ILE A 49 6.07 -6.98 7.90
CA ILE A 49 5.63 -6.18 6.75
C ILE A 49 6.18 -6.80 5.47
N PHE A 50 5.28 -7.23 4.60
CA PHE A 50 5.61 -7.75 3.28
C PHE A 50 5.82 -6.62 2.27
N GLN A 51 6.33 -6.95 1.09
CA GLN A 51 6.56 -6.00 0.00
C GLN A 51 5.28 -5.28 -0.43
N GLN A 52 5.42 -4.08 -1.00
CA GLN A 52 4.33 -3.29 -1.59
C GLN A 52 3.22 -2.85 -0.60
N VAL A 53 3.47 -2.94 0.70
CA VAL A 53 2.56 -2.43 1.73
C VAL A 53 2.58 -0.90 1.76
N THR A 54 1.42 -0.29 1.95
CA THR A 54 1.31 1.15 2.23
C THR A 54 0.62 1.35 3.57
N ILE A 55 1.28 2.07 4.48
CA ILE A 55 0.74 2.64 5.71
C ILE A 55 0.66 4.14 5.45
N GLY A 56 -0.51 4.62 5.02
CA GLY A 56 -0.70 5.94 4.42
C GLY A 56 -1.54 6.86 5.29
N SER A 57 -1.06 8.08 5.51
CA SER A 57 -1.84 9.10 6.22
C SER A 57 -2.97 9.63 5.35
N ASN A 58 -4.10 9.97 5.97
CA ASN A 58 -5.15 10.77 5.34
C ASN A 58 -5.02 12.23 5.80
N THR A 59 -4.68 13.14 4.90
CA THR A 59 -4.44 14.55 5.23
C THR A 59 -5.66 15.44 4.97
N LEU A 60 -6.78 14.85 4.57
CA LEU A 60 -8.01 15.60 4.32
C LEU A 60 -8.64 15.99 5.68
N PRO A 61 -8.74 17.29 6.01
CA PRO A 61 -9.15 17.74 7.35
C PRO A 61 -10.56 17.29 7.76
N ASP A 62 -11.46 17.14 6.79
CA ASP A 62 -12.86 16.75 6.98
C ASP A 62 -13.12 15.24 6.74
N SER A 63 -12.06 14.44 6.61
CA SER A 63 -12.21 12.99 6.50
C SER A 63 -12.69 12.34 7.81
N LYS A 64 -13.26 11.13 7.72
CA LYS A 64 -13.69 10.34 8.89
C LYS A 64 -12.54 10.01 9.84
N CYS A 65 -11.34 9.77 9.30
CA CYS A 65 -10.15 9.35 10.04
C CYS A 65 -8.91 10.10 9.52
N PRO A 66 -8.75 11.41 9.81
CA PRO A 66 -7.56 12.16 9.43
C PRO A 66 -6.35 11.71 10.26
N GLY A 67 -5.16 11.79 9.69
CA GLY A 67 -3.91 11.45 10.37
C GLY A 67 -3.24 10.18 9.85
N ALA A 68 -2.21 9.74 10.58
CA ALA A 68 -1.39 8.59 10.25
C ALA A 68 -1.85 7.34 11.02
N PRO A 69 -1.73 6.13 10.43
CA PRO A 69 -2.12 4.90 11.12
C PRO A 69 -1.29 4.60 12.39
N THR A 70 -1.94 3.97 13.36
CA THR A 70 -1.30 3.31 14.51
C THR A 70 -1.44 1.80 14.39
N ILE A 71 -0.34 1.07 14.42
CA ILE A 71 -0.27 -0.39 14.33
C ILE A 71 0.24 -0.93 15.67
N GLY A 72 -0.52 -1.85 16.27
CA GLY A 72 -0.18 -2.51 17.52
C GLY A 72 0.97 -3.50 17.43
N ASP A 73 1.16 -4.25 18.51
CA ASP A 73 2.19 -5.29 18.63
C ASP A 73 1.77 -6.57 17.90
N ASN A 74 2.76 -7.31 17.38
CA ASN A 74 2.58 -8.62 16.74
C ASN A 74 1.56 -8.60 15.58
N VAL A 75 1.58 -7.53 14.78
CA VAL A 75 0.71 -7.40 13.60
C VAL A 75 1.40 -7.97 12.36
N TYR A 76 0.68 -8.81 11.62
CA TYR A 76 1.15 -9.39 10.36
C TYR A 76 0.49 -8.70 9.17
N ILE A 77 1.26 -8.05 8.30
CA ILE A 77 0.77 -7.27 7.17
C ILE A 77 1.19 -7.90 5.84
N GLY A 78 0.23 -8.52 5.15
CA GLY A 78 0.43 -9.22 3.89
C GLY A 78 0.83 -8.32 2.72
N ALA A 79 1.44 -8.92 1.69
CA ALA A 79 1.98 -8.20 0.55
C ALA A 79 0.90 -7.35 -0.14
N GLY A 80 1.26 -6.13 -0.53
CA GLY A 80 0.36 -5.23 -1.24
C GLY A 80 -0.77 -4.63 -0.40
N ALA A 81 -0.88 -4.93 0.90
CA ALA A 81 -1.94 -4.37 1.75
C ALA A 81 -1.85 -2.84 1.86
N LYS A 82 -2.98 -2.19 2.08
CA LYS A 82 -3.12 -0.74 2.24
C LYS A 82 -3.82 -0.45 3.56
N ILE A 83 -3.16 0.28 4.46
CA ILE A 83 -3.71 0.75 5.73
C ILE A 83 -3.74 2.27 5.65
N VAL A 84 -4.93 2.87 5.65
CA VAL A 84 -5.10 4.28 5.28
C VAL A 84 -5.90 5.05 6.32
N GLY A 85 -5.38 6.22 6.70
CA GLY A 85 -6.02 7.15 7.64
C GLY A 85 -5.52 7.02 9.07
N GLY A 86 -5.99 7.92 9.94
CA GLY A 86 -5.70 7.92 11.38
C GLY A 86 -6.39 6.80 12.15
N ILE A 87 -6.32 5.58 11.62
CA ILE A 87 -6.95 4.38 12.18
C ILE A 87 -5.99 3.62 13.08
N THR A 88 -6.56 2.81 13.96
CA THR A 88 -5.83 1.92 14.86
C THR A 88 -6.02 0.46 14.47
N VAL A 89 -4.92 -0.24 14.26
CA VAL A 89 -4.89 -1.71 14.17
C VAL A 89 -4.40 -2.24 15.51
N GLY A 90 -5.27 -2.94 16.25
CA GLY A 90 -4.93 -3.51 17.55
C GLY A 90 -3.91 -4.65 17.47
N ASP A 91 -3.46 -5.11 18.63
CA ASP A 91 -2.44 -6.15 18.73
C ASP A 91 -2.89 -7.49 18.13
N ASN A 92 -1.93 -8.31 17.72
CA ASN A 92 -2.16 -9.66 17.21
C ASN A 92 -3.10 -9.73 15.99
N CYS A 93 -3.19 -8.64 15.22
CA CYS A 93 -4.00 -8.62 13.99
C CYS A 93 -3.26 -9.22 12.79
N ARG A 94 -4.03 -9.73 11.83
CA ARG A 94 -3.51 -10.17 10.53
C ARG A 94 -4.24 -9.47 9.39
N ILE A 95 -3.49 -8.80 8.53
CA ILE A 95 -4.00 -8.15 7.32
C ILE A 95 -3.59 -9.00 6.12
N GLY A 96 -4.57 -9.48 5.38
CA GLY A 96 -4.39 -10.31 4.19
C GLY A 96 -3.71 -9.55 3.06
N ALA A 97 -3.11 -10.29 2.13
CA ALA A 97 -2.52 -9.70 0.93
C ALA A 97 -3.57 -8.90 0.14
N ASN A 98 -3.18 -7.72 -0.36
CA ASN A 98 -4.05 -6.77 -1.08
C ASN A 98 -5.32 -6.32 -0.33
N ALA A 99 -5.44 -6.56 0.97
CA ALA A 99 -6.53 -6.01 1.76
C ALA A 99 -6.36 -4.48 1.89
N VAL A 100 -7.49 -3.76 1.89
CA VAL A 100 -7.53 -2.32 2.15
C VAL A 100 -8.26 -2.13 3.48
N VAL A 101 -7.55 -1.60 4.47
CA VAL A 101 -8.04 -1.33 5.82
C VAL A 101 -8.08 0.19 6.00
N TYR A 102 -9.28 0.72 6.20
CA TYR A 102 -9.54 2.17 6.37
C TYR A 102 -10.44 2.45 7.58
N GLU A 103 -10.63 1.45 8.45
CA GLU A 103 -11.36 1.53 9.71
C GLU A 103 -10.56 0.81 10.80
N ASP A 104 -10.84 1.14 12.06
CA ASP A 104 -10.16 0.55 13.21
C ASP A 104 -10.36 -0.98 13.24
N MET A 105 -9.27 -1.71 13.49
CA MET A 105 -9.29 -3.15 13.70
C MET A 105 -9.11 -3.46 15.19
N PRO A 106 -10.07 -4.12 15.84
CA PRO A 106 -9.89 -4.64 17.20
C PRO A 106 -8.74 -5.66 17.25
N ALA A 107 -8.09 -5.78 18.41
CA ALA A 107 -7.05 -6.79 18.62
C ALA A 107 -7.54 -8.22 18.30
N ASN A 108 -6.63 -9.09 17.88
CA ASN A 108 -6.90 -10.49 17.47
C ASN A 108 -7.87 -10.61 16.27
N SER A 109 -7.90 -9.62 15.38
CA SER A 109 -8.76 -9.63 14.19
C SER A 109 -8.00 -9.96 12.91
N VAL A 110 -8.72 -10.48 11.91
CA VAL A 110 -8.18 -10.71 10.57
C VAL A 110 -8.96 -9.88 9.55
N ALA A 111 -8.27 -9.03 8.80
CA ALA A 111 -8.83 -8.34 7.64
C ALA A 111 -8.40 -9.04 6.35
N VAL A 112 -9.31 -9.30 5.44
CA VAL A 112 -9.04 -9.97 4.15
C VAL A 112 -9.60 -9.17 2.99
N CYS A 113 -9.04 -9.36 1.80
CA CYS A 113 -9.59 -8.78 0.58
C CYS A 113 -11.00 -9.36 0.31
N ALA A 114 -11.90 -8.53 -0.21
CA ALA A 114 -13.21 -8.97 -0.64
C ALA A 114 -13.10 -9.97 -1.82
N PRO A 115 -14.07 -10.88 -2.00
CA PRO A 115 -14.09 -11.77 -3.16
C PRO A 115 -14.05 -11.00 -4.48
N THR A 116 -13.30 -11.53 -5.45
CA THR A 116 -13.23 -10.95 -6.79
C THR A 116 -14.61 -10.98 -7.46
N ARG A 117 -15.06 -9.82 -7.94
CA ARG A 117 -16.26 -9.72 -8.78
C ARG A 117 -15.89 -9.88 -10.25
N ILE A 118 -16.38 -10.94 -10.89
CA ILE A 118 -16.15 -11.19 -12.32
C ILE A 118 -17.35 -10.67 -13.12
N LEU A 119 -17.09 -9.81 -14.11
CA LEU A 119 -18.10 -9.28 -15.03
C LEU A 119 -17.88 -9.87 -16.42
N ARG A 120 -18.91 -10.52 -16.98
CA ARG A 120 -18.88 -11.04 -18.36
C ARG A 120 -19.38 -9.95 -19.31
N LYS A 121 -18.65 -9.75 -20.40
CA LYS A 121 -19.02 -8.88 -21.53
C LYS A 121 -19.03 -9.73 -22.80
N GLU A 122 -19.90 -9.40 -23.75
CA GLU A 122 -20.08 -10.18 -24.98
C GLU A 122 -18.89 -10.03 -25.94
N ALA A 123 -18.38 -8.80 -26.09
CA ALA A 123 -17.17 -8.50 -26.86
C ALA A 123 -16.31 -7.50 -26.07
N LEU A 124 -15.02 -7.79 -25.94
CA LEU A 124 -14.02 -6.91 -25.35
C LEU A 124 -12.98 -6.58 -26.42
N ASP A 125 -12.72 -5.29 -26.63
CA ASP A 125 -11.52 -4.82 -27.33
C ASP A 125 -10.54 -4.28 -26.28
N ASN A 126 -9.44 -5.00 -26.08
CA ASN A 126 -8.36 -4.61 -25.17
C ASN A 126 -7.17 -3.99 -25.92
N THR A 127 -7.38 -3.56 -27.17
CA THR A 127 -6.37 -2.78 -27.90
C THR A 127 -6.04 -1.55 -27.08
N TYR A 128 -4.79 -1.45 -26.62
CA TYR A 128 -4.32 -0.24 -25.93
C TYR A 128 -4.23 0.88 -26.97
N THR A 129 -4.92 1.99 -26.72
CA THR A 129 -4.86 3.18 -27.57
C THR A 129 -4.39 4.37 -26.75
N THR A 130 -3.66 5.29 -27.39
CA THR A 130 -3.25 6.56 -26.78
C THR A 130 -3.04 7.61 -27.86
N THR A 131 -3.30 8.88 -27.53
CA THR A 131 -2.99 10.01 -28.41
C THR A 131 -1.73 10.70 -27.87
N LEU A 132 -0.76 10.96 -28.74
CA LEU A 132 0.44 11.72 -28.40
C LEU A 132 0.65 12.79 -29.47
N ASP A 133 0.69 14.05 -29.05
CA ASP A 133 0.86 15.23 -29.92
C ASP A 133 -0.13 15.28 -31.10
N GLY A 134 -1.38 14.86 -30.86
CA GLY A 134 -2.43 14.84 -31.88
C GLY A 134 -2.35 13.67 -32.86
N VAL A 135 -1.45 12.72 -32.64
CA VAL A 135 -1.35 11.47 -33.41
C VAL A 135 -1.90 10.32 -32.58
N ASP A 136 -2.78 9.52 -33.17
CA ASP A 136 -3.38 8.36 -32.52
C ASP A 136 -2.51 7.12 -32.71
N TYR A 137 -2.26 6.41 -31.62
CA TYR A 137 -1.50 5.18 -31.59
C TYR A 137 -2.33 4.05 -31.02
N TYR A 138 -2.09 2.84 -31.50
CA TYR A 138 -2.67 1.63 -30.91
C TYR A 138 -1.68 0.48 -30.87
N PHE A 139 -1.73 -0.35 -29.82
CA PHE A 139 -0.88 -1.52 -29.68
C PHE A 139 -1.64 -2.78 -30.09
N ARG A 140 -1.15 -3.46 -31.13
CA ARG A 140 -1.72 -4.71 -31.62
C ARG A 140 -0.64 -5.58 -32.23
N ASP A 141 -0.78 -6.90 -32.08
CA ASP A 141 0.15 -7.90 -32.65
C ASP A 141 1.62 -7.66 -32.25
N GLY A 142 1.84 -7.23 -31.00
CA GLY A 142 3.17 -6.97 -30.46
C GLY A 142 3.81 -5.67 -30.95
N LYS A 143 3.07 -4.79 -31.63
CA LYS A 143 3.59 -3.55 -32.23
C LYS A 143 2.70 -2.35 -31.92
N LEU A 144 3.33 -1.19 -31.85
CA LEU A 144 2.64 0.09 -31.85
C LEU A 144 2.39 0.50 -33.30
N HIS A 145 1.14 0.81 -33.62
CA HIS A 145 0.68 1.30 -34.92
C HIS A 145 0.23 2.74 -34.77
N VAL A 146 0.22 3.47 -35.89
CA VAL A 146 -0.30 4.83 -35.98
C VAL A 146 -1.62 4.77 -36.75
N ASP A 147 -2.67 5.34 -36.18
CA ASP A 147 -3.92 5.55 -36.91
C ASP A 147 -3.76 6.80 -37.80
N ARG A 148 -4.15 6.69 -39.07
CA ARG A 148 -3.94 7.75 -40.08
C ARG A 148 -5.01 8.81 -40.05
#